data_AF-A0A4Z1FL01-F1
#
_entry.id   AF-A0A4Z1FL01-F1
#
_cell.length_a   1.000
_cell.length_b   1.000
_cell.length_c   1.000
_cell.angle_alpha   90.00
_cell.angle_beta   90.00
_cell.angle_gamma   90.00
#
_symmetry.space_group_name_H-M   'P 1'
#
loop_
_entity.id
_entity.type
_entity.pdbx_description
1 polymer ?
#
loop_
_entity_poly.entity_id
_entity_poly.type
_entity_poly.pdbx_seq_one_letter_code
_entity_poly.pdbx_strand_id
1 'polypeptide(L)'
;MSTEAESQDMPNSAPINDGMECDTKEIYEVKQDRYGNTTWSSKYPDNVEDAAENEETARYAILVRCRKNFDSRKKMGMHSIIVQSPLLKQVLSRIMKDYPCVTTNLRRLEFKSPFNSFVHRWIQLLQAIENEKYNDTKAHIVLLRKNLEPELKDVTEARIDYIENKVFTYDHLWTIFFNQVAYYTSKYGVIIPP
;
A
#
# COMPACT_ATOMS: atom_id res chain seq x y z
N MET A 1 2.17 -53.02 -63.18
CA MET A 1 2.91 -51.75 -63.25
C MET A 1 3.11 -51.30 -61.83
N SER A 2 4.38 -51.09 -61.49
CA SER A 2 4.90 -50.96 -60.14
C SER A 2 4.52 -49.64 -59.48
N THR A 3 4.35 -49.73 -58.17
CA THR A 3 4.36 -48.65 -57.19
C THR A 3 5.66 -47.84 -57.28
N GLU A 4 5.57 -46.51 -57.30
CA GLU A 4 6.68 -45.64 -56.90
C GLU A 4 6.11 -44.46 -56.12
N ALA A 5 6.56 -44.38 -54.87
CA ALA A 5 6.40 -43.26 -53.96
C ALA A 5 7.71 -42.45 -53.95
N GLU A 6 7.70 -41.34 -53.19
CA GLU A 6 8.77 -40.37 -52.89
C GLU A 6 8.72 -39.10 -53.77
N SER A 7 8.82 -37.88 -53.22
CA SER A 7 9.43 -37.44 -51.96
C SER A 7 8.80 -36.10 -51.53
N GLN A 8 8.54 -35.93 -50.22
CA GLN A 8 8.37 -34.62 -49.61
C GLN A 8 9.60 -34.35 -48.74
N ASP A 9 10.45 -33.44 -49.19
CA ASP A 9 11.57 -32.88 -48.44
C ASP A 9 11.05 -32.12 -47.20
N MET A 10 11.42 -32.59 -46.02
CA MET A 10 11.29 -31.87 -44.75
C MET A 10 12.68 -31.35 -44.36
N PRO A 11 12.86 -30.05 -44.06
CA PRO A 11 14.16 -29.55 -43.63
C PRO A 11 14.51 -30.10 -42.24
N ASN A 12 15.70 -30.69 -42.19
CA ASN A 12 16.43 -31.21 -41.04
C ASN A 12 16.35 -30.28 -39.81
N SER A 13 15.46 -30.56 -38.85
CA SER A 13 15.44 -29.86 -37.56
C SER A 13 16.47 -30.51 -36.63
N ALA A 14 17.53 -29.78 -36.29
CA ALA A 14 18.51 -30.18 -35.28
C ALA A 14 17.83 -30.68 -34.00
N PRO A 15 18.42 -31.65 -33.28
CA PRO A 15 17.82 -32.19 -32.05
C PRO A 15 17.60 -31.07 -31.04
N ILE A 16 16.37 -30.96 -30.54
CA ILE A 16 15.99 -30.02 -29.49
C ILE A 16 16.61 -30.53 -28.19
N ASN A 17 17.54 -29.76 -27.62
CA ASN A 17 18.20 -30.08 -26.35
C ASN A 17 17.33 -29.60 -25.17
N ASP A 18 16.26 -30.32 -24.88
CA ASP A 18 15.28 -29.98 -23.84
C ASP A 18 15.94 -29.68 -22.49
N GLY A 19 15.65 -28.51 -21.93
CA GLY A 19 16.08 -28.13 -20.58
C GLY A 19 17.59 -27.88 -20.40
N MET A 20 18.36 -27.81 -21.48
CA MET A 20 19.82 -27.59 -21.41
C MET A 20 20.23 -26.11 -21.37
N GLU A 21 19.29 -25.19 -21.59
CA GLU A 21 19.51 -23.75 -21.50
C GLU A 21 19.48 -23.30 -20.03
N CYS A 22 20.58 -22.72 -19.54
CA CYS A 22 20.70 -22.21 -18.17
C CYS A 22 20.11 -20.79 -18.08
N ASP A 23 18.83 -20.65 -18.42
CA ASP A 23 18.08 -19.40 -18.37
C ASP A 23 16.63 -19.65 -17.91
N THR A 24 15.88 -18.60 -17.61
CA THR A 24 14.48 -18.68 -17.20
C THR A 24 13.58 -18.15 -18.32
N LYS A 25 12.55 -18.93 -18.68
CA LYS A 25 11.49 -18.48 -19.59
C LYS A 25 10.18 -18.25 -18.83
N GLU A 26 9.70 -17.02 -18.87
CA GLU A 26 8.38 -16.67 -18.34
C GLU A 26 7.26 -17.03 -19.35
N ILE A 27 6.18 -17.61 -18.82
CA ILE A 27 4.93 -17.88 -19.53
C ILE A 27 3.76 -17.32 -18.71
N TYR A 28 2.73 -16.84 -19.38
CA TYR A 28 1.66 -16.04 -18.81
C TYR A 28 0.31 -16.71 -19.00
N GLU A 29 -0.57 -16.55 -18.02
CA GLU A 29 -1.96 -17.00 -18.10
C GLU A 29 -2.75 -16.16 -19.11
N VAL A 30 -3.42 -16.84 -20.06
CA VAL A 30 -4.24 -16.19 -21.09
C VAL A 30 -5.72 -16.26 -20.75
N LYS A 31 -6.19 -17.44 -20.33
CA LYS A 31 -7.60 -17.69 -20.04
C LYS A 31 -7.76 -18.93 -19.16
N GLN A 32 -8.84 -18.92 -18.38
CA GLN A 32 -9.34 -20.08 -17.67
C GLN A 32 -10.63 -20.56 -18.34
N ASP A 33 -10.74 -21.86 -18.63
CA ASP A 33 -11.97 -22.44 -19.16
C ASP A 33 -13.04 -22.63 -18.07
N ARG A 34 -14.26 -23.00 -18.48
CA ARG A 34 -15.39 -23.24 -17.56
C ARG A 34 -15.18 -24.40 -16.57
N TYR A 35 -14.16 -25.22 -16.79
CA TYR A 35 -13.79 -26.35 -15.95
C TYR A 35 -12.59 -26.03 -15.04
N GLY A 36 -12.09 -24.79 -15.10
CA GLY A 36 -10.97 -24.32 -14.30
C GLY A 36 -9.60 -24.56 -14.92
N ASN A 37 -9.49 -25.08 -16.15
CA ASN A 37 -8.20 -25.30 -16.80
C ASN A 37 -7.63 -23.99 -17.34
N THR A 38 -6.37 -23.71 -17.00
CA THR A 38 -5.65 -22.50 -17.43
C THR A 38 -4.84 -22.78 -18.69
N THR A 39 -4.95 -21.89 -19.68
CA THR A 39 -4.08 -21.88 -20.88
C THR A 39 -2.93 -20.91 -20.67
N TRP A 40 -1.70 -21.36 -20.97
CA TRP A 40 -0.46 -20.58 -20.84
C TRP A 40 0.08 -20.14 -22.21
N SER A 41 0.73 -18.99 -22.27
CA SER A 41 1.38 -18.44 -23.46
C SER A 41 2.74 -17.86 -23.14
N SER A 42 3.71 -18.00 -24.04
CA SER A 42 5.03 -17.36 -23.91
C SER A 42 5.03 -15.88 -24.30
N LYS A 43 3.92 -15.36 -24.83
CA LYS A 43 3.74 -13.94 -25.18
C LYS A 43 3.16 -13.19 -23.99
N TYR A 44 3.74 -12.03 -23.68
CA TYR A 44 3.22 -11.13 -22.67
C TYR A 44 1.78 -10.71 -23.04
N PRO A 45 0.80 -10.73 -22.12
CA PRO A 45 -0.58 -10.38 -22.46
C PRO A 45 -0.73 -8.88 -22.74
N ASP A 46 -1.46 -8.53 -23.81
CA ASP A 46 -1.68 -7.13 -24.22
C ASP A 46 -2.61 -6.35 -23.28
N ASN A 47 -3.33 -7.04 -22.38
CA ASN A 47 -4.33 -6.47 -21.47
C ASN A 47 -3.79 -6.21 -20.05
N VAL A 48 -2.47 -6.28 -19.86
CA VAL A 48 -1.83 -5.99 -18.58
C VAL A 48 -1.31 -4.56 -18.61
N GLU A 49 -1.89 -3.69 -17.78
CA GLU A 49 -1.36 -2.34 -17.60
C GLU A 49 0.04 -2.40 -16.98
N ASP A 50 0.90 -1.46 -17.38
CA ASP A 50 2.20 -1.29 -16.75
C ASP A 50 2.06 -1.03 -15.24
N ALA A 51 3.10 -1.37 -14.50
CA ALA A 51 3.12 -1.09 -13.06
C ALA A 51 2.93 0.42 -12.81
N ALA A 52 1.92 0.76 -12.01
CA ALA A 52 1.63 2.14 -11.62
C ALA A 52 2.74 2.81 -10.80
N GLU A 53 3.70 2.03 -10.26
CA GLU A 53 4.91 2.52 -9.59
C GLU A 53 6.11 2.34 -10.55
N ASN A 54 6.35 3.34 -11.40
CA ASN A 54 7.39 3.37 -12.42
C ASN A 54 8.30 4.62 -12.31
N GLU A 55 9.23 4.81 -13.24
CA GLU A 55 10.17 5.96 -13.25
C GLU A 55 9.49 7.33 -13.30
N GLU A 56 8.33 7.44 -13.94
CA GLU A 56 7.56 8.68 -13.99
C GLU A 56 7.00 9.01 -12.60
N THR A 57 6.34 8.03 -11.98
CA THR A 57 5.76 8.21 -10.64
C THR A 57 6.82 8.35 -9.54
N ALA A 58 8.04 7.85 -9.75
CA ALA A 58 9.16 7.98 -8.82
C ALA A 58 9.62 9.43 -8.58
N ARG A 59 9.17 10.38 -9.41
CA ARG A 59 9.48 11.81 -9.29
C ARG A 59 8.69 12.51 -8.19
N TYR A 60 7.56 11.93 -7.75
CA TYR A 60 6.70 12.56 -6.76
C TYR A 60 7.18 12.28 -5.33
N ALA A 61 7.08 13.27 -4.44
CA ALA A 61 7.46 13.08 -3.04
C ALA A 61 6.63 12.00 -2.32
N ILE A 62 5.37 11.85 -2.74
CA ILE A 62 4.35 11.01 -2.12
C ILE A 62 3.46 10.43 -3.22
N LEU A 63 3.17 9.12 -3.15
CA LEU A 63 2.11 8.49 -3.94
C LEU A 63 0.92 8.19 -3.06
N VAL A 64 -0.27 8.54 -3.53
CA VAL A 64 -1.54 8.26 -2.84
C VAL A 64 -2.29 7.20 -3.63
N ARG A 65 -2.51 6.04 -3.01
CA ARG A 65 -3.36 5.00 -3.59
C ARG A 65 -4.77 5.16 -3.05
N CYS A 66 -5.72 5.26 -3.98
CA CYS A 66 -7.13 5.37 -3.69
C CYS A 66 -7.85 4.07 -4.04
N ARG A 67 -8.87 3.71 -3.28
CA ARG A 67 -9.73 2.56 -3.58
C ARG A 67 -11.19 2.98 -3.62
N LYS A 68 -11.98 2.30 -4.45
CA LYS A 68 -13.42 2.51 -4.47
C LYS A 68 -13.98 2.19 -3.09
N ASN A 69 -14.73 3.14 -2.55
CA ASN A 69 -15.47 2.95 -1.31
C ASN A 69 -16.91 2.55 -1.69
N PHE A 70 -17.45 1.58 -0.97
CA PHE A 70 -18.84 1.15 -1.11
C PHE A 70 -19.78 1.88 -0.14
N ASP A 71 -19.22 2.67 0.79
CA ASP A 71 -19.96 3.55 1.69
C ASP A 71 -20.46 4.79 0.91
N SER A 72 -21.71 5.19 1.15
CA SER A 72 -22.41 6.25 0.41
C SER A 72 -21.81 7.65 0.60
N ARG A 73 -20.97 7.85 1.63
CA ARG A 73 -20.38 9.14 1.97
C ARG A 73 -19.26 9.59 1.02
N LYS A 74 -18.49 8.65 0.44
CA LYS A 74 -17.39 8.97 -0.50
C LYS A 74 -17.23 7.85 -1.52
N LYS A 75 -17.20 8.17 -2.82
CA LYS A 75 -17.03 7.17 -3.90
C LYS A 75 -15.63 6.53 -3.95
N MET A 76 -14.62 7.25 -3.46
CA MET A 76 -13.21 6.86 -3.54
C MET A 76 -12.49 7.28 -2.24
N GLY A 77 -11.93 6.34 -1.49
CA GLY A 77 -11.22 6.60 -0.23
C GLY A 77 -9.72 6.42 -0.36
N MET A 78 -8.95 7.13 0.47
CA MET A 78 -7.51 6.92 0.53
C MET A 78 -7.22 5.56 1.18
N HIS A 79 -6.59 4.66 0.43
CA HIS A 79 -6.22 3.34 0.92
C HIS A 79 -4.87 3.38 1.63
N SER A 80 -3.88 4.00 0.99
CA SER A 80 -2.51 4.03 1.50
C SER A 80 -1.71 5.18 0.89
N ILE A 81 -0.70 5.63 1.61
CA ILE A 81 0.29 6.60 1.18
C ILE A 81 1.66 5.94 1.12
N ILE A 82 2.39 6.14 0.02
CA ILE A 82 3.79 5.74 -0.13
C ILE A 82 4.67 6.99 -0.10
N VAL A 83 5.59 7.05 0.84
CA VAL A 83 6.53 8.18 0.99
C VAL A 83 7.83 7.86 0.27
N GLN A 84 8.11 8.62 -0.79
CA GLN A 84 9.31 8.46 -1.61
C GLN A 84 10.38 9.49 -1.25
N SER A 85 9.97 10.70 -0.83
CA SER A 85 10.89 11.79 -0.52
C SER A 85 11.88 11.43 0.61
N PRO A 86 13.20 11.54 0.38
CA PRO A 86 14.22 11.35 1.41
C PRO A 86 14.08 12.34 2.58
N LEU A 87 13.76 13.60 2.27
CA LEU A 87 13.51 14.65 3.26
C LEU A 87 12.37 14.28 4.21
N LEU A 88 11.26 13.76 3.67
CA LEU A 88 10.15 13.29 4.49
C LEU A 88 10.55 12.08 5.33
N LYS A 89 11.28 11.11 4.77
CA LYS A 89 11.73 9.94 5.53
C LYS A 89 12.56 10.33 6.76
N GLN A 90 13.44 11.33 6.62
CA GLN A 90 14.26 11.85 7.73
C GLN A 90 13.44 12.59 8.80
N VAL A 91 12.38 13.30 8.41
CA VAL A 91 11.47 13.92 9.38
C VAL A 91 10.62 12.86 10.07
N LEU A 92 10.09 11.91 9.30
CA LEU A 92 9.23 10.84 9.81
C LEU A 92 9.99 9.92 10.77
N SER A 93 11.29 9.67 10.58
CA SER A 93 12.07 8.90 11.53
C SER A 93 12.14 9.55 12.93
N ARG A 94 12.06 10.88 12.99
CA ARG A 94 12.00 11.64 14.24
C ARG A 94 10.57 11.62 14.82
N ILE A 95 9.56 11.84 13.99
CA ILE A 95 8.13 11.87 14.42
C ILE A 95 7.68 10.49 14.91
N MET A 96 8.05 9.44 14.18
CA MET A 96 7.64 8.05 14.44
C MET A 96 8.64 7.31 15.34
N LYS A 97 9.55 8.05 15.99
CA LYS A 97 10.46 7.45 16.96
C LYS A 97 9.65 6.74 18.04
N ASP A 98 10.07 5.50 18.33
CA ASP A 98 9.48 4.61 19.33
C ASP A 98 7.98 4.28 19.07
N TYR A 99 7.48 4.52 17.85
CA TYR A 99 6.13 4.13 17.45
C TYR A 99 6.11 2.63 17.08
N PRO A 100 5.23 1.81 17.68
CA PRO A 100 5.19 0.37 17.42
C PRO A 100 4.83 0.07 15.97
N CYS A 101 5.46 -0.94 15.38
CA CYS A 101 5.16 -1.44 14.04
C CYS A 101 5.40 -0.44 12.88
N VAL A 102 6.11 0.68 13.11
CA VAL A 102 6.53 1.61 12.05
C VAL A 102 8.05 1.63 11.98
N THR A 103 8.61 1.20 10.85
CA THR A 103 10.04 1.33 10.55
C THR A 103 10.21 2.30 9.40
N THR A 104 10.67 3.52 9.68
CA THR A 104 10.81 4.59 8.67
C THR A 104 12.00 4.38 7.73
N ASN A 105 12.92 3.48 8.07
CA ASN A 105 14.11 3.15 7.28
C ASN A 105 13.83 2.14 6.16
N LEU A 106 12.57 1.75 5.96
CA LEU A 106 12.20 0.85 4.87
C LEU A 106 12.44 1.50 3.51
N ARG A 107 12.91 0.69 2.54
CA ARG A 107 13.07 1.10 1.13
C ARG A 107 11.76 1.67 0.59
N ARG A 108 10.65 0.96 0.83
CA ARG A 108 9.29 1.41 0.55
C ARG A 108 8.59 1.73 1.87
N LEU A 109 8.42 3.02 2.16
CA LEU A 109 7.73 3.47 3.36
C LEU A 109 6.26 3.69 3.02
N GLU A 110 5.41 2.77 3.46
CA GLU A 110 3.96 2.80 3.22
C GLU A 110 3.20 2.96 4.54
N PHE A 111 2.20 3.84 4.54
CA PHE A 111 1.21 3.95 5.59
C PHE A 111 -0.17 3.63 5.02
N LYS A 112 -0.98 2.88 5.77
CA LYS A 112 -2.31 2.46 5.36
C LYS A 112 -3.39 3.14 6.20
N SER A 113 -4.56 3.32 5.61
CA SER A 113 -5.77 3.72 6.32
C SER A 113 -6.07 2.73 7.48
N PRO A 114 -6.49 3.20 8.67
CA PRO A 114 -6.91 4.56 9.00
C PRO A 114 -5.78 5.48 9.51
N PHE A 115 -4.53 5.22 9.11
CA PHE A 115 -3.38 6.07 9.39
C PHE A 115 -3.12 6.28 10.89
N ASN A 116 -3.26 5.20 11.67
CA ASN A 116 -3.16 5.21 13.13
C ASN A 116 -1.94 5.97 13.65
N SER A 117 -0.79 5.72 13.01
CA SER A 117 0.47 6.39 13.37
C SER A 117 0.38 7.90 13.28
N PHE A 118 -0.33 8.43 12.29
CA PHE A 118 -0.51 9.87 12.11
C PHE A 118 -1.58 10.46 13.02
N VAL A 119 -2.64 9.72 13.35
CA VAL A 119 -3.59 10.15 14.39
C VAL A 119 -2.87 10.31 15.73
N HIS A 120 -2.06 9.33 16.10
CA HIS A 120 -1.33 9.35 17.37
C HIS A 120 -0.16 10.33 17.39
N ARG A 121 0.45 10.60 16.24
CA ARG A 121 1.58 11.52 16.11
C ARG A 121 1.21 12.85 15.44
N TRP A 122 -0.08 13.22 15.46
CA TRP A 122 -0.56 14.41 14.77
C TRP A 122 0.08 15.69 15.31
N ILE A 123 0.15 15.82 16.64
CA ILE A 123 0.79 16.96 17.30
C ILE A 123 2.28 17.04 16.96
N GLN A 124 2.99 15.90 16.97
CA GLN A 124 4.40 15.84 16.60
C GLN A 124 4.62 16.23 15.12
N LEU A 125 3.69 15.88 14.23
CA LEU A 125 3.71 16.32 12.83
C LEU A 125 3.54 17.84 12.72
N LEU A 126 2.59 18.44 13.44
CA LEU A 126 2.39 19.89 13.45
C LEU A 126 3.61 20.63 14.01
N GLN A 127 4.16 20.16 15.13
CA GLN A 127 5.40 20.69 15.70
C GLN A 127 6.58 20.57 14.75
N ALA A 128 6.67 19.48 13.96
CA ALA A 128 7.71 19.35 12.95
C ALA A 128 7.59 20.42 11.85
N ILE A 129 6.38 20.82 11.45
CA ILE A 129 6.17 21.90 10.46
C ILE A 129 6.61 23.27 11.01
N GLU A 130 6.27 23.54 12.28
CA GLU A 130 6.58 24.81 12.94
C GLU A 130 8.08 24.99 13.16
N ASN A 131 8.76 23.92 13.58
CA ASN A 131 10.18 23.96 13.93
C ASN A 131 11.13 23.71 12.75
N GLU A 132 10.63 23.35 11.56
CA GLU A 132 11.46 23.09 10.39
C GLU A 132 12.05 24.39 9.83
N LYS A 133 13.37 24.41 9.70
CA LYS A 133 14.15 25.59 9.27
C LYS A 133 14.30 25.63 7.75
N TYR A 134 14.35 24.47 7.11
CA TYR A 134 14.56 24.37 5.67
C TYR A 134 13.23 24.41 4.93
N ASN A 135 13.10 25.37 4.01
CA ASN A 135 11.83 25.62 3.32
C ASN A 135 11.38 24.41 2.47
N ASP A 136 12.32 23.70 1.84
CA ASP A 136 12.02 22.55 0.98
C ASP A 136 11.45 21.38 1.79
N THR A 137 12.11 20.99 2.89
CA THR A 137 11.58 19.93 3.75
C THR A 137 10.29 20.36 4.43
N LYS A 138 10.13 21.63 4.81
CA LYS A 138 8.86 22.16 5.30
C LYS A 138 7.73 22.00 4.27
N ALA A 139 7.98 22.35 3.01
CA ALA A 139 7.00 22.20 1.92
C ALA A 139 6.57 20.74 1.76
N HIS A 140 7.51 19.80 1.88
CA HIS A 140 7.21 18.37 1.83
C HIS A 140 6.35 17.91 3.02
N ILE A 141 6.64 18.36 4.25
CA ILE A 141 5.83 18.00 5.43
C ILE A 141 4.41 18.58 5.29
N VAL A 142 4.29 19.82 4.80
CA VAL A 142 2.99 20.46 4.53
C VAL A 142 2.21 19.70 3.46
N LEU A 143 2.87 19.19 2.41
CA LEU A 143 2.24 18.33 1.41
C LEU A 143 1.67 17.05 2.05
N LEU A 144 2.43 16.41 2.94
CA LEU A 144 1.95 15.22 3.66
C LEU A 144 0.74 15.54 4.53
N ARG A 145 0.80 16.63 5.32
CA ARG A 145 -0.33 17.10 6.14
C ARG A 145 -1.57 17.33 5.29
N LYS A 146 -1.46 18.05 4.17
CA LYS A 146 -2.58 18.37 3.28
C LYS A 146 -3.31 17.13 2.78
N ASN A 147 -2.61 16.03 2.53
CA ASN A 147 -3.22 14.77 2.10
C ASN A 147 -3.85 13.99 3.25
N LEU A 148 -3.28 14.05 4.46
CA LEU A 148 -3.77 13.33 5.62
C LEU A 148 -4.94 14.03 6.33
N GLU A 149 -4.92 15.35 6.42
CA GLU A 149 -5.88 16.15 7.21
C GLU A 149 -7.36 15.84 6.86
N PRO A 150 -7.78 15.73 5.57
CA PRO A 150 -9.15 15.36 5.23
C PRO A 150 -9.54 13.94 5.67
N GLU A 151 -8.58 13.01 5.72
CA GLU A 151 -8.82 11.60 6.04
C GLU A 151 -8.82 11.36 7.54
N LEU A 152 -8.12 12.20 8.30
CA LEU A 152 -8.09 12.16 9.76
C LEU A 152 -9.19 13.01 10.40
N LYS A 153 -9.80 13.94 9.66
CA LYS A 153 -10.85 14.83 10.17
C LYS A 153 -12.01 14.04 10.76
N ASP A 154 -12.55 13.08 10.02
CA ASP A 154 -13.68 12.25 10.47
C ASP A 154 -13.33 11.47 11.74
N VAL A 155 -12.11 10.91 11.82
CA VAL A 155 -11.62 10.17 13.00
C VAL A 155 -11.45 11.12 14.20
N THR A 156 -10.99 12.34 13.95
CA THR A 156 -10.76 13.35 15.00
C THR A 156 -12.08 13.88 15.53
N GLU A 157 -13.06 14.16 14.66
CA GLU A 157 -14.41 14.59 15.04
C GLU A 157 -15.13 13.49 15.84
N ALA A 158 -15.06 12.24 15.38
CA ALA A 158 -15.60 11.11 16.13
C ALA A 158 -14.94 10.98 17.50
N ARG A 159 -13.62 11.16 17.58
CA ARG A 159 -12.89 11.12 18.86
C ARG A 159 -13.34 12.23 19.83
N ILE A 160 -13.54 13.45 19.34
CA ILE A 160 -14.03 14.57 20.17
C ILE A 160 -15.43 14.25 20.69
N ASP A 161 -16.34 13.82 19.81
CA ASP A 161 -17.71 13.44 20.16
C ASP A 161 -17.74 12.33 21.22
N TYR A 162 -16.89 11.31 21.10
CA TYR A 162 -16.77 10.24 22.09
C TYR A 162 -16.23 10.69 23.44
N ILE A 163 -15.26 11.61 23.45
CA ILE A 163 -14.72 12.19 24.68
C ILE A 163 -15.80 13.03 25.38
N GLU A 164 -16.51 13.87 24.63
CA GLU A 164 -17.57 14.75 25.17
C GLU A 164 -18.74 13.94 25.72
N ASN A 165 -19.14 12.87 25.03
CA ASN A 165 -20.25 12.02 25.45
C ASN A 165 -19.84 10.89 26.42
N LYS A 166 -18.53 10.72 26.70
CA LYS A 166 -17.97 9.62 27.52
C LYS A 166 -18.35 8.22 27.03
N VAL A 167 -18.58 8.06 25.73
CA VAL A 167 -18.93 6.80 25.08
C VAL A 167 -17.83 6.44 24.11
N PHE A 168 -17.22 5.27 24.25
CA PHE A 168 -16.27 4.74 23.26
C PHE A 168 -16.83 3.49 22.61
N THR A 169 -16.89 3.48 21.28
CA THR A 169 -17.19 2.26 20.53
C THR A 169 -15.92 1.43 20.37
N TYR A 170 -16.09 0.11 20.23
CA TYR A 170 -14.97 -0.81 20.05
C TYR A 170 -14.04 -0.38 18.89
N ASP A 171 -14.64 0.09 17.79
CA ASP A 171 -13.94 0.53 16.59
C ASP A 171 -13.05 1.76 16.78
N HIS A 172 -13.20 2.51 17.87
CA HIS A 172 -12.45 3.75 18.14
C HIS A 172 -11.51 3.65 19.33
N LEU A 173 -11.48 2.52 20.04
CA LEU A 173 -10.57 2.28 21.17
C LEU A 173 -9.10 2.45 20.78
N TRP A 174 -8.75 2.11 19.54
CA TRP A 174 -7.39 2.26 19.04
C TRP A 174 -6.89 3.70 19.08
N THR A 175 -7.78 4.71 19.05
CA THR A 175 -7.40 6.14 19.10
C THR A 175 -6.91 6.61 20.47
N ILE A 176 -7.10 5.78 21.51
CA ILE A 176 -6.71 6.07 22.90
C ILE A 176 -5.46 5.26 23.28
N PHE A 177 -5.43 3.98 22.88
CA PHE A 177 -4.37 3.06 23.27
C PHE A 177 -3.22 3.04 22.26
N PHE A 178 -2.13 3.71 22.62
CA PHE A 178 -0.93 3.83 21.80
C PHE A 178 0.06 2.66 21.98
N ASN A 179 0.01 1.96 23.11
CA ASN A 179 1.05 1.04 23.55
C ASN A 179 0.49 -0.29 24.08
N GLN A 180 0.85 -1.36 23.35
CA GLN A 180 0.81 -2.78 23.71
C GLN A 180 -0.58 -3.41 23.88
N VAL A 181 -0.69 -4.61 23.32
CA VAL A 181 -1.84 -5.51 23.26
C VAL A 181 -2.85 -5.28 24.38
N ALA A 182 -4.00 -4.67 24.04
CA ALA A 182 -5.15 -4.61 24.93
C ALA A 182 -6.00 -5.88 24.73
N TYR A 183 -5.95 -6.80 25.69
CA TYR A 183 -6.92 -7.89 25.79
C TYR A 183 -8.19 -7.32 26.43
N TYR A 184 -9.30 -7.30 25.71
CA TYR A 184 -10.61 -6.94 26.26
C TYR A 184 -11.53 -8.16 26.14
N THR A 185 -12.28 -8.44 27.21
CA THR A 185 -13.29 -9.50 27.24
C THR A 185 -14.63 -8.88 27.58
N SER A 186 -15.69 -9.24 26.85
CA SER A 186 -17.04 -8.71 27.06
C SER A 186 -17.69 -9.38 28.28
N LYS A 187 -17.17 -9.09 29.47
CA LYS A 187 -17.85 -9.39 30.73
C LYS A 187 -17.53 -8.26 31.71
N TYR A 188 -18.36 -7.21 31.64
CA TYR A 188 -18.42 -6.07 32.58
C TYR A 188 -17.19 -5.14 32.57
N GLY A 189 -17.16 -4.14 31.69
CA GLY A 189 -16.05 -3.17 31.61
C GLY A 189 -16.47 -1.74 31.97
N VAL A 190 -16.00 -1.23 33.10
CA VAL A 190 -15.87 0.22 33.38
C VAL A 190 -14.42 0.60 33.11
N ILE A 191 -14.19 1.60 32.26
CA ILE A 191 -12.86 2.12 31.97
C ILE A 191 -12.57 3.26 32.96
N ILE A 192 -11.57 3.08 33.82
CA ILE A 192 -11.04 4.15 34.67
C ILE A 192 -9.73 4.60 34.02
N PRO A 193 -9.66 5.82 33.46
CA PRO A 193 -8.40 6.37 32.95
C PRO A 193 -7.42 6.65 34.10
N PRO A 194 -6.10 6.64 33.83
CA PRO A 194 -5.08 6.98 34.83
C PRO A 194 -5.19 8.44 35.29
#